data_AF-A0A2V9I3J4-F1
#
_entry.id   AF-A0A2V9I3J4-F1
#
_cell.length_a   1.000
_cell.length_b   1.000
_cell.length_c   1.000
_cell.angle_alpha   90.00
_cell.angle_beta   90.00
_cell.angle_gamma   90.00
#
_symmetry.space_group_name_H-M   'P 1'
#
loop_
_entity.id
_entity.type
_entity.pdbx_description
1 polymer ?
#
loop_
_entity_poly.entity_id
_entity_poly.type
_entity_poly.pdbx_seq_one_letter_code
_entity_poly.pdbx_strand_id
1 'polypeptide(L)' 'MDLRIRMNRQELVEEDRAAVLLGLPMAEIRRFSRISGLGHLEKGDRGEHVVFTYDELQRLCLLAAQSSK' A
#
# COMPACT_ATOMS: atom_id res chain seq x y z
N MET A 1 7.32 20.85 11.97
CA MET A 1 6.72 19.85 12.87
C MET A 1 6.91 18.50 12.22
N ASP A 2 8.01 17.82 12.55
CA ASP A 2 8.31 16.48 12.04
C ASP A 2 7.45 15.45 12.77
N LEU A 3 6.25 15.18 12.25
CA LEU A 3 5.48 14.02 12.66
C LEU A 3 6.19 12.76 12.11
N ARG A 4 7.25 12.33 12.78
CA ARG A 4 7.63 10.91 12.77
C ARG A 4 6.55 10.17 13.55
N ILE A 5 5.42 9.94 12.89
CA ILE A 5 4.42 8.98 13.36
C ILE A 5 5.19 7.67 13.48
N ARG A 6 5.39 7.22 14.71
CA ARG A 6 5.73 5.82 14.95
C ARG A 6 4.46 5.04 14.57
N MET A 7 4.29 4.79 13.28
CA MET A 7 3.18 4.03 12.73
C MET A 7 3.22 2.67 13.42
N ASN A 8 2.16 2.37 14.17
CA ASN A 8 2.08 1.07 14.80
C ASN A 8 1.98 0.05 13.67
N ARG A 9 2.72 -1.06 13.74
CA ARG A 9 2.69 -2.12 12.70
C ARG A 9 1.26 -2.65 12.44
N GLN A 10 0.35 -2.45 13.39
CA GLN A 10 -1.07 -2.78 13.30
C GLN A 10 -1.89 -1.86 12.36
N GLU A 11 -1.37 -0.67 12.04
CA GLU A 11 -1.99 0.31 11.13
C GLU A 11 -1.48 0.18 9.69
N LEU A 12 -0.51 -0.73 9.49
CA LEU A 12 0.09 -1.04 8.21
C LEU A 12 -0.50 -2.31 7.63
N VAL A 13 -0.70 -2.30 6.32
CA VAL A 13 -1.26 -3.40 5.56
C VAL A 13 -0.23 -3.87 4.56
N GLU A 14 0.16 -5.13 4.66
CA GLU A 14 1.08 -5.77 3.71
C GLU A 14 0.45 -5.88 2.31
N GLU A 15 1.32 -5.96 1.31
CA GLU A 15 0.93 -5.99 -0.10
C GLU A 15 -0.07 -7.12 -0.45
N ASP A 16 0.14 -8.31 0.12
CA ASP A 16 -0.73 -9.47 -0.08
C ASP A 16 -2.14 -9.21 0.47
N ARG A 17 -2.24 -8.59 1.64
CA ARG A 17 -3.50 -8.23 2.27
C ARG A 17 -4.18 -7.07 1.53
N ALA A 18 -3.41 -6.12 1.02
CA ALA A 18 -3.92 -5.03 0.17
C ALA A 18 -4.55 -5.58 -1.12
N ALA A 19 -3.91 -6.56 -1.76
CA ALA A 19 -4.42 -7.22 -2.95
C ALA A 19 -5.79 -7.90 -2.68
N VAL A 20 -5.90 -8.62 -1.55
CA VAL A 20 -7.16 -9.24 -1.13
C VAL A 20 -8.24 -8.20 -0.85
N LEU A 21 -7.92 -7.13 -0.11
CA LEU A 21 -8.90 -6.10 0.28
C LEU A 21 -9.43 -5.30 -0.91
N LEU A 22 -8.58 -5.03 -1.90
CA LEU A 22 -8.94 -4.25 -3.08
C LEU A 22 -9.48 -5.14 -4.21
N GLY A 23 -9.38 -6.46 -4.10
CA GLY A 23 -9.76 -7.38 -5.16
C GLY A 23 -8.88 -7.24 -6.41
N LEU A 24 -7.63 -6.80 -6.24
CA LEU A 24 -6.69 -6.53 -7.32
C LEU A 24 -5.50 -7.49 -7.27
N PRO A 25 -4.93 -7.88 -8.43
CA PRO A 25 -3.67 -8.59 -8.45
C PRO A 25 -2.55 -7.76 -7.80
N MET A 26 -1.63 -8.42 -7.08
CA MET A 26 -0.46 -7.75 -6.48
C MET A 26 0.34 -6.94 -7.52
N ALA A 27 0.42 -7.42 -8.77
CA ALA A 27 1.07 -6.70 -9.85
C ALA A 27 0.44 -5.33 -10.13
N GLU A 28 -0.89 -5.21 -10.02
CA GLU A 28 -1.60 -3.94 -10.17
C GLU A 28 -1.38 -3.05 -8.95
N ILE A 29 -1.42 -3.60 -7.74
CA ILE A 29 -1.07 -2.87 -6.51
C ILE A 29 0.32 -2.25 -6.63
N ARG A 30 1.34 -3.01 -7.07
CA ARG A 30 2.70 -2.49 -7.32
C ARG A 30 2.74 -1.41 -8.38
N ARG A 31 1.97 -1.59 -9.46
CA ARG A 31 1.90 -0.61 -10.54
C ARG A 31 1.32 0.70 -10.03
N PHE A 32 0.18 0.66 -9.34
CA PHE A 32 -0.45 1.85 -8.77
C PHE A 32 0.43 2.50 -7.72
N SER A 33 1.01 1.71 -6.81
CA SER A 33 1.99 2.17 -5.82
C SER A 33 3.15 2.93 -6.49
N ARG A 34 3.77 2.36 -7.53
CA ARG A 34 4.89 2.99 -8.24
C ARG A 34 4.50 4.28 -8.98
N ILE A 35 3.32 4.31 -9.60
CA ILE A 35 2.85 5.48 -10.36
C ILE A 35 2.45 6.62 -9.42
N SER A 36 1.85 6.31 -8.29
CA SER A 36 1.31 7.28 -7.34
C SER A 36 2.27 7.65 -6.21
N GLY A 37 3.38 6.92 -6.06
CA GLY A 37 4.31 7.08 -4.94
C GLY A 37 3.74 6.64 -3.59
N LEU A 38 2.69 5.82 -3.58
CA LEU A 38 2.05 5.30 -2.37
C LEU A 38 2.73 4.01 -1.91
N GLY A 39 2.79 3.81 -0.60
CA GLY A 39 3.37 2.63 0.02
C GLY A 39 4.79 2.86 0.52
N HIS A 40 5.12 2.15 1.59
CA HIS A 40 6.38 2.26 2.31
C HIS A 40 7.16 0.95 2.21
N LEU A 41 8.45 1.04 1.95
CA LEU A 41 9.36 -0.10 2.01
C LEU A 41 9.73 -0.35 3.48
N GLU A 42 9.32 -1.49 4.00
CA GLU A 42 9.75 -1.97 5.30
C GLU A 42 10.68 -3.17 5.18
N LYS A 43 11.71 -3.18 6.04
CA LYS A 43 12.60 -4.33 6.22
C LYS A 43 11.99 -5.25 7.25
N GLY A 44 11.45 -6.37 6.79
CA GLY A 44 10.99 -7.46 7.66
C GLY A 44 12.02 -8.58 7.72
N ASP A 45 11.71 -9.59 8.53
CA ASP A 45 12.54 -10.80 8.68
C ASP A 45 12.73 -11.58 7.36
N ARG A 46 11.82 -11.38 6.40
CA ARG A 46 11.85 -12.01 5.07
C ARG A 46 12.39 -11.09 3.95
N GLY A 47 12.95 -9.94 4.32
CA GLY A 47 13.47 -8.95 3.39
C GLY A 47 12.59 -7.70 3.26
N GLU A 48 12.90 -6.90 2.24
CA GLU A 48 12.16 -5.68 1.92
C GLU A 48 10.80 -6.01 1.32
N HIS A 49 9.74 -5.49 1.92
CA HIS A 49 8.37 -5.64 1.45
C HIS A 49 7.65 -4.29 1.51
N VAL A 50 6.63 -4.13 0.66
CA VAL A 50 5.84 -2.91 0.62
C VAL A 50 4.66 -3.05 1.58
N VAL A 51 4.45 -2.03 2.39
CA VAL A 51 3.30 -1.89 3.28
C VAL A 51 2.59 -0.57 3.01
N PHE A 52 1.30 -0.54 3.31
CA PHE A 52 0.44 0.61 3.06
C PHE A 52 -0.28 1.01 4.32
N THR A 53 -0.42 2.31 4.56
CA THR A 53 -1.40 2.82 5.52
C THR A 53 -2.82 2.63 4.99
N TYR A 54 -3.81 2.69 5.87
CA TYR A 54 -5.22 2.67 5.46
C TYR A 54 -5.59 3.84 4.53
N ASP A 55 -5.01 5.02 4.75
CA ASP A 55 -5.23 6.19 3.89
C ASP A 55 -4.66 5.99 2.48
N GLU A 56 -3.48 5.38 2.37
CA GLU A 56 -2.89 5.04 1.08
C GLU A 56 -3.67 3.94 0.36
N LEU A 57 -4.19 2.95 1.10
CA LEU A 57 -5.09 1.93 0.58
C LEU A 57 -6.37 2.52 0.00
N GLN A 58 -6.96 3.50 0.68
CA GLN A 58 -8.13 4.21 0.16
C GLN A 58 -7.80 4.92 -1.16
N ARG A 59 -6.65 5.58 -1.25
CA ARG A 59 -6.20 6.24 -2.48
C ARG A 59 -5.92 5.24 -3.60
N LEU A 60 -5.30 4.10 -3.29
CA LEU A 60 -5.10 3.01 -4.25
C LEU A 60 -6.43 2.48 -4.80
N CYS A 61 -7.43 2.29 -3.93
CA CYS A 61 -8.78 1.89 -4.34
C CYS A 61 -9.38 2.89 -5.35
N LEU A 62 -9.30 4.18 -5.07
CA LEU A 62 -9.82 5.23 -5.96
C LEU A 62 -9.07 5.27 -7.29
N LEU A 63 -7.76 5.08 -7.29
CA LEU A 63 -6.94 5.03 -8.51
C LEU A 63 -7.28 3.80 -9.37
N ALA A 64 -7.47 2.64 -8.74
CA ALA A 64 -7.86 1.43 -9.44
C ALA A 64 -9.24 1.56 -10.08
N ALA A 65 -10.22 2.10 -9.34
CA ALA A 65 -11.55 2.37 -9.87
C ALA A 65 -11.54 3.34 -11.06
N GLN A 66 -10.66 4.35 -11.04
CA GLN A 66 -10.49 5.30 -12.15
C GLN A 66 -9.78 4.69 -13.36
N SER A 67 -8.89 3.72 -13.15
CA SER A 67 -8.15 3.04 -14.23
C SER A 67 -8.97 2.00 -14.98
N SER A 68 -10.16 1.63 -14.49
CA SER A 68 -11.05 0.64 -15.12
C SER A 68 -11.91 1.21 -16.28
N LYS A 69 -11.53 2.36 -16.83
CA LYS A 69 -12.32 3.09 -17.85
C LYS A 69 -11.67 3.06 -19.23
#